data_AF-A0A9R1LDR9-F1
#
_entry.id   AF-A0A9R1LDR9-F1
#
_cell.length_a   1.000
_cell.length_b   1.000
_cell.length_c   1.000
_cell.angle_alpha   90.00
_cell.angle_beta   90.00
_cell.angle_gamma   90.00
#
_symmetry.space_group_name_H-M   'P 1'
#
loop_
_entity.id
_entity.type
_entity.pdbx_description
1 polymer ?
#
loop_
_entity_poly.entity_id
_entity_poly.type
_entity_poly.pdbx_seq_one_letter_code
_entity_poly.pdbx_strand_id
1 'polypeptide(L)'
;MEASRFGFQTAPAFKFDPTDADLVAHYLLPRAVGVPDPPFAHAIIENDLAGLPPADLLARHGHGGSHHAFFMHTAADAPEIRERGVKGGAGGRWRGQKASVETVTLVHPDGSELDMKYRRSELSYERDAGEGEKKGQDAGAAADATGWVMHEYQIVSPPLQSTVLSRISKVREDQQPSAAAAAQN
;
A
#
# COMPACT_ATOMS: atom_id res chain seq x y z
N MET A 1 10.68 8.43 5.68
CA MET A 1 11.85 7.51 5.69
C MET A 1 12.97 8.15 4.88
N GLU A 2 14.26 7.85 5.07
CA GLU A 2 15.32 8.48 4.25
C GLU A 2 15.03 8.32 2.75
N ALA A 3 15.05 9.42 2.00
CA ALA A 3 14.72 9.41 0.57
C ALA A 3 15.72 8.60 -0.26
N SER A 4 16.98 8.50 0.19
CA SER A 4 18.01 7.65 -0.41
C SER A 4 17.59 6.19 -0.56
N ARG A 5 16.74 5.66 0.34
CA ARG A 5 16.24 4.28 0.26
C ARG A 5 15.30 4.04 -0.92
N PHE A 6 14.76 5.11 -1.49
CA PHE A 6 13.90 5.07 -2.68
C PHE A 6 14.64 5.51 -3.94
N GLY A 7 15.98 5.60 -3.89
CA GLY A 7 16.83 5.96 -5.04
C GLY A 7 17.05 7.45 -5.24
N PHE A 8 16.57 8.32 -4.34
CA PHE A 8 16.84 9.75 -4.43
C PHE A 8 18.29 10.08 -4.02
N GLN A 9 18.97 10.89 -4.84
CA GLN A 9 20.33 11.39 -4.52
C GLN A 9 20.24 12.63 -3.61
N THR A 10 19.88 12.41 -2.35
CA THR A 10 19.70 13.49 -1.35
C THR A 10 20.51 13.24 -0.09
N ALA A 11 20.69 14.29 0.72
CA ALA A 11 21.30 14.13 2.04
C ALA A 11 20.41 13.27 2.97
N PRO A 12 20.97 12.54 3.95
CA PRO A 12 20.20 11.65 4.82
C PRO A 12 19.04 12.31 5.59
N ALA A 13 19.11 13.63 5.79
CA ALA A 13 18.05 14.40 6.45
C ALA A 13 16.74 14.48 5.61
N PHE A 14 16.81 14.29 4.29
CA PHE A 14 15.63 14.34 3.44
C PHE A 14 14.83 13.05 3.55
N LYS A 15 13.54 13.21 3.82
CA LYS A 15 12.60 12.10 3.94
C LYS A 15 11.76 11.99 2.68
N PHE A 16 11.56 10.76 2.21
CA PHE A 16 10.46 10.42 1.35
C PHE A 16 9.26 10.05 2.22
N ASP A 17 8.20 10.85 2.11
CA ASP A 17 6.95 10.72 2.85
C ASP A 17 5.81 11.38 2.06
N PRO A 18 5.49 10.88 0.85
CA PRO A 18 4.48 11.48 0.00
C PRO A 18 3.08 11.36 0.62
N THR A 19 2.28 12.41 0.48
CA THR A 19 0.85 12.35 0.82
C THR A 19 0.11 11.45 -0.17
N ASP A 20 -1.13 11.07 0.17
CA ASP A 20 -1.98 10.30 -0.74
C ASP A 20 -2.24 11.06 -2.06
N ALA A 21 -2.37 12.39 -2.00
CA ALA A 21 -2.49 13.24 -3.18
C ALA A 21 -1.20 13.24 -4.01
N ASP A 22 -0.02 13.31 -3.38
CA ASP A 22 1.27 13.24 -4.08
C ASP A 22 1.45 11.90 -4.80
N LEU A 23 1.09 10.78 -4.14
CA LEU A 23 1.12 9.45 -4.73
C LEU A 23 0.27 9.38 -6.01
N VAL A 24 -0.94 9.92 -5.96
CA VAL A 24 -1.84 9.91 -7.11
C VAL A 24 -1.33 10.83 -8.22
N ALA A 25 -1.03 12.08 -7.90
CA ALA A 25 -0.69 13.10 -8.89
C ALA A 25 0.68 12.89 -9.55
N HIS A 26 1.69 12.48 -8.78
CA HIS A 26 3.08 12.47 -9.25
C HIS A 26 3.62 11.07 -9.57
N TYR A 27 3.00 10.00 -9.08
CA TYR A 27 3.51 8.64 -9.26
C TYR A 27 2.57 7.74 -10.06
N LEU A 28 1.28 7.74 -9.71
CA LEU A 28 0.26 6.93 -10.37
C LEU A 28 -0.21 7.54 -11.69
N LEU A 29 -0.58 8.83 -11.69
CA LEU A 29 -1.16 9.49 -12.86
C LEU A 29 -0.25 9.42 -14.10
N PRO A 30 1.06 9.78 -14.04
CA PRO A 30 1.93 9.72 -15.21
C PRO A 30 1.96 8.33 -15.85
N ARG A 31 1.90 7.27 -15.04
CA ARG A 31 1.84 5.89 -15.53
C ARG A 31 0.48 5.54 -16.12
N ALA A 32 -0.60 5.94 -15.45
CA ALA A 32 -1.96 5.65 -15.90
C ALA A 32 -2.31 6.32 -17.25
N VAL A 33 -1.68 7.45 -17.58
CA VAL A 33 -1.81 8.10 -18.90
C VAL A 33 -0.75 7.64 -19.91
N GLY A 34 0.15 6.72 -19.53
CA GLY A 34 1.14 6.12 -20.43
C GLY A 34 2.33 7.02 -20.75
N VAL A 35 2.74 7.92 -19.86
CA VAL A 35 3.98 8.70 -20.02
C VAL A 35 5.18 7.75 -20.03
N PRO A 36 6.01 7.75 -21.09
CA PRO A 36 7.28 7.03 -21.10
C PRO A 36 8.22 7.60 -20.03
N ASP A 37 8.91 6.72 -19.29
CA ASP A 37 9.87 7.09 -18.24
C ASP A 37 9.35 8.14 -17.24
N PRO A 38 8.27 7.81 -16.49
CA PRO A 38 7.63 8.76 -15.61
C PRO A 38 8.60 9.30 -14.55
N PRO A 39 8.47 10.57 -14.14
CA PRO A 39 9.28 11.15 -13.07
C PRO A 39 9.28 10.26 -11.81
N PHE A 40 10.43 10.20 -11.15
CA PHE A 40 10.60 9.45 -9.92
C PHE A 40 10.27 7.96 -10.05
N ALA A 41 10.43 7.37 -11.25
CA ALA A 41 10.11 5.98 -11.48
C ALA A 41 10.82 5.04 -10.48
N HIS A 42 12.06 5.36 -10.13
CA HIS A 42 12.92 4.66 -9.18
C HIS A 42 12.34 4.53 -7.77
N ALA A 43 11.40 5.40 -7.37
CA ALA A 43 10.80 5.37 -6.03
C ALA A 43 9.68 4.34 -5.87
N ILE A 44 9.19 3.75 -6.98
CA ILE A 44 8.08 2.80 -7.00
C ILE A 44 8.55 1.48 -7.61
N ILE A 45 8.33 0.39 -6.89
CA ILE A 45 8.74 -0.96 -7.29
C ILE A 45 7.68 -1.57 -8.20
N GLU A 46 8.08 -2.08 -9.37
CA GLU A 46 7.18 -2.86 -10.23
C GLU A 46 7.24 -4.34 -9.82
N ASN A 47 6.19 -4.83 -9.15
CA ASN A 47 6.11 -6.23 -8.74
C ASN A 47 4.67 -6.65 -8.42
N ASP A 48 4.35 -7.92 -8.66
CA ASP A 48 3.12 -8.55 -8.19
C ASP A 48 3.13 -8.71 -6.67
N LEU A 49 2.01 -8.37 -6.03
CA LEU A 49 1.80 -8.41 -4.59
C LEU A 49 1.26 -9.76 -4.09
N ALA A 50 0.84 -10.66 -4.99
CA ALA A 50 0.38 -12.01 -4.63
C ALA A 50 1.52 -13.02 -4.41
N GLY A 51 2.75 -12.65 -4.77
CA GLY A 51 3.88 -13.57 -4.78
C GLY A 51 4.55 -13.83 -3.43
N LEU A 52 4.56 -12.85 -2.50
CA LEU A 52 5.30 -12.95 -1.24
C LEU A 52 4.57 -12.22 -0.08
N PRO A 53 4.76 -12.68 1.17
CA PRO A 53 4.37 -11.94 2.37
C PRO A 53 5.00 -10.54 2.39
N PRO A 54 4.37 -9.53 3.01
CA PRO A 54 4.83 -8.14 2.97
C PRO A 54 6.26 -7.96 3.49
N ALA A 55 6.65 -8.65 4.56
CA ALA A 55 8.02 -8.57 5.09
C ALA A 55 9.07 -9.07 4.08
N ASP A 56 8.81 -10.23 3.48
CA ASP A 56 9.71 -10.87 2.49
C ASP A 56 9.74 -10.05 1.19
N LEU A 57 8.58 -9.52 0.79
CA LEU A 57 8.43 -8.65 -0.36
C LEU A 57 9.27 -7.38 -0.19
N LEU A 58 9.18 -6.69 0.96
CA LEU A 58 10.01 -5.52 1.24
C LEU A 58 11.50 -5.88 1.29
N ALA A 59 11.87 -6.99 1.95
CA ALA A 59 13.26 -7.43 2.02
C ALA A 59 13.86 -7.71 0.63
N ARG A 60 13.11 -8.40 -0.24
CA ARG A 60 13.51 -8.70 -1.62
C ARG A 60 13.88 -7.46 -2.43
N HIS A 61 13.24 -6.33 -2.16
CA HIS A 61 13.45 -5.07 -2.87
C HIS A 61 14.34 -4.08 -2.10
N GLY A 62 15.09 -4.52 -1.08
CA GLY A 62 16.01 -3.66 -0.32
C GLY A 62 15.33 -2.81 0.77
N HIS A 63 14.03 -3.01 0.99
CA HIS A 63 13.21 -2.32 1.99
C HIS A 63 13.03 -3.12 3.29
N GLY A 64 13.87 -4.12 3.58
CA GLY A 64 13.74 -4.95 4.79
C GLY A 64 13.85 -4.18 6.12
N GLY A 65 14.60 -3.06 6.13
CA GLY A 65 14.68 -2.13 7.28
C GLY A 65 13.71 -0.93 7.19
N SER A 66 12.85 -0.92 6.18
CA SER A 66 11.95 0.18 5.88
C SER A 66 10.57 -0.10 6.50
N HIS A 67 9.93 0.92 7.08
CA HIS A 67 8.56 0.80 7.60
C HIS A 67 7.48 0.72 6.52
N HIS A 68 7.80 1.13 5.29
CA HIS A 68 6.92 1.10 4.14
C HIS A 68 7.70 1.01 2.83
N ALA A 69 7.01 0.58 1.78
CA ALA A 69 7.47 0.64 0.40
C ALA A 69 6.26 0.85 -0.54
N PHE A 70 6.54 1.29 -1.77
CA PHE A 70 5.53 1.62 -2.76
C PHE A 70 5.68 0.71 -3.96
N PHE A 71 4.56 0.21 -4.46
CA PHE A 71 4.51 -0.78 -5.53
C PHE A 71 3.56 -0.34 -6.62
N MET A 72 3.87 -0.72 -7.85
CA MET A 72 3.02 -0.58 -9.02
C MET A 72 2.63 -1.95 -9.54
N HIS A 73 1.34 -2.13 -9.83
CA HIS A 73 0.79 -3.35 -10.43
C HIS A 73 -0.46 -3.03 -11.24
N THR A 74 -1.06 -4.04 -11.87
CA THR A 74 -2.30 -3.88 -12.63
C THR A 74 -3.51 -4.17 -11.76
N ALA A 75 -4.68 -3.64 -12.13
CA ALA A 75 -5.92 -3.94 -11.41
C ALA A 75 -6.41 -5.37 -11.64
N ALA A 76 -5.90 -6.09 -12.65
CA ALA A 76 -6.12 -7.54 -12.74
C ALA A 76 -5.52 -8.26 -11.52
N ASP A 77 -4.45 -7.71 -10.94
CA ASP A 77 -3.81 -8.14 -9.69
C ASP A 77 -4.48 -7.52 -8.45
N ALA A 78 -5.42 -6.60 -8.65
CA ALA A 78 -6.22 -5.92 -7.64
C ALA A 78 -7.72 -6.13 -7.87
N PRO A 79 -8.21 -7.38 -7.79
CA PRO A 79 -9.63 -7.62 -7.94
C PRO A 79 -10.38 -6.78 -6.89
N GLU A 80 -11.61 -6.35 -7.18
CA GLU A 80 -12.53 -5.82 -6.14
C GLU A 80 -12.85 -6.86 -5.03
N ILE A 81 -12.24 -8.05 -5.12
CA ILE A 81 -12.32 -9.12 -4.15
C ILE A 81 -11.76 -8.62 -2.83
N ARG A 82 -12.62 -8.70 -1.81
CA ARG A 82 -12.34 -8.37 -0.41
C ARG A 82 -11.20 -9.19 0.22
N GLU A 83 -10.63 -10.14 -0.51
CA GLU A 83 -9.61 -11.07 -0.03
C GLU A 83 -8.67 -11.50 -1.16
N ARG A 84 -7.36 -11.42 -0.96
CA ARG A 84 -6.33 -11.86 -1.92
C ARG A 84 -5.32 -12.77 -1.25
N GLY A 85 -5.21 -14.00 -1.73
CA GLY A 85 -4.22 -14.96 -1.25
C GLY A 85 -2.80 -14.59 -1.70
N VAL A 86 -1.84 -14.78 -0.80
CA VAL A 86 -0.41 -14.69 -1.03
C VAL A 86 0.12 -16.12 -1.07
N LYS A 87 0.70 -16.54 -2.20
CA LYS A 87 1.02 -17.97 -2.43
C LYS A 87 2.45 -18.37 -2.07
N GLY A 88 3.39 -17.42 -2.05
CA GLY A 88 4.79 -17.71 -1.74
C GLY A 88 5.13 -17.57 -0.26
N GLY A 89 6.32 -18.04 0.13
CA GLY A 89 6.81 -17.97 1.50
C GLY A 89 5.90 -18.72 2.48
N ALA A 90 5.59 -18.09 3.61
CA ALA A 90 4.69 -18.64 4.63
C ALA A 90 3.20 -18.54 4.28
N GLY A 91 2.83 -18.12 3.06
CA GLY A 91 1.43 -17.97 2.65
C GLY A 91 0.78 -16.73 3.25
N GLY A 92 -0.54 -16.72 3.37
CA GLY A 92 -1.35 -15.65 3.97
C GLY A 92 -2.31 -14.98 3.00
N ARG A 93 -3.00 -13.95 3.47
CA ARG A 93 -4.01 -13.23 2.68
C ARG A 93 -4.10 -11.75 3.06
N TRP A 94 -4.35 -10.91 2.07
CA TRP A 94 -4.79 -9.53 2.25
C TRP A 94 -6.31 -9.48 2.34
N ARG A 95 -6.85 -8.91 3.42
CA ARG A 95 -8.30 -8.72 3.65
C ARG A 95 -8.65 -7.24 3.57
N GLY A 96 -9.52 -6.88 2.63
CA GLY A 96 -10.06 -5.54 2.48
C GLY A 96 -10.90 -5.09 3.68
N GLN A 97 -10.64 -3.89 4.16
CA GLN A 97 -11.27 -3.29 5.33
C GLN A 97 -12.21 -2.14 4.94
N LYS A 98 -11.65 -1.11 4.31
CA LYS A 98 -12.35 0.15 3.99
C LYS A 98 -11.97 0.61 2.60
N ALA A 99 -12.85 1.34 1.94
CA ALA A 99 -12.53 2.06 0.73
C ALA A 99 -13.22 3.43 0.72
N SER A 100 -12.50 4.46 0.29
CA SER A 100 -13.03 5.80 0.04
C SER A 100 -12.79 6.18 -1.42
N VAL A 101 -13.62 7.07 -1.95
CA VAL A 101 -13.32 7.80 -3.19
C VAL A 101 -13.02 9.24 -2.78
N GLU A 102 -11.84 9.71 -3.15
CA GLU A 102 -11.29 11.02 -2.78
C GLU A 102 -11.05 11.82 -4.07
N THR A 103 -10.93 13.15 -3.93
CA THR A 103 -10.67 14.06 -5.06
C THR A 103 -9.29 14.69 -4.86
N VAL A 104 -8.50 14.72 -5.93
CA VAL A 104 -7.26 15.47 -6.02
C VAL A 104 -7.41 16.50 -7.13
N THR A 105 -7.10 17.76 -6.83
CA THR A 105 -7.15 18.87 -7.78
C THR A 105 -5.74 19.12 -8.30
N LEU A 106 -5.55 18.97 -9.60
CA LEU A 106 -4.29 19.27 -10.27
C LEU A 106 -4.31 20.72 -10.76
N VAL A 107 -3.25 21.47 -10.47
CA VAL A 107 -3.09 22.85 -10.93
C VAL A 107 -2.10 22.87 -12.09
N HIS A 108 -2.56 23.32 -13.26
CA HIS A 108 -1.71 23.49 -14.44
C HIS A 108 -0.86 24.76 -14.33
N PRO A 109 0.25 24.85 -15.10
CA PRO A 109 1.09 26.05 -15.12
C PRO A 109 0.36 27.34 -15.55
N ASP A 110 -0.73 27.22 -16.31
CA ASP A 110 -1.58 28.33 -16.73
C ASP A 110 -2.63 28.75 -15.68
N GLY A 111 -2.63 28.07 -14.52
CA GLY A 111 -3.55 28.32 -13.42
C GLY A 111 -4.90 27.61 -13.55
N SER A 112 -5.12 26.82 -14.62
CA SER A 112 -6.32 26.00 -14.73
C SER A 112 -6.28 24.80 -13.77
N GLU A 113 -7.44 24.40 -13.28
CA GLU A 113 -7.59 23.29 -12.33
C GLU A 113 -8.30 22.10 -12.98
N LEU A 114 -7.84 20.90 -12.64
CA LEU A 114 -8.45 19.64 -13.05
C LEU A 114 -8.70 18.75 -11.83
N ASP A 115 -9.97 18.51 -11.54
CA ASP A 115 -10.38 17.57 -10.51
C ASP A 115 -10.32 16.13 -11.03
N MET A 116 -9.63 15.28 -10.28
CA MET A 116 -9.55 13.85 -10.52
C MET A 116 -10.02 13.08 -9.29
N LYS A 117 -10.73 11.97 -9.52
CA LYS A 117 -11.15 11.08 -8.43
C LYS A 117 -10.32 9.82 -8.41
N TYR A 118 -9.89 9.44 -7.21
CA TYR A 118 -9.20 8.18 -6.98
C TYR A 118 -9.89 7.40 -5.85
N ARG A 119 -9.88 6.08 -5.97
CA ARG A 119 -10.27 5.17 -4.89
C ARG A 119 -9.05 4.89 -4.03
N ARG A 120 -9.20 5.02 -2.71
CA ARG A 120 -8.24 4.56 -1.72
C ARG A 120 -8.84 3.35 -0.99
N SER A 121 -8.21 2.19 -1.12
CA SER A 121 -8.62 0.96 -0.45
C SER A 121 -7.62 0.59 0.64
N GLU A 122 -8.09 0.17 1.81
CA GLU A 122 -7.28 -0.33 2.90
C GLU A 122 -7.44 -1.84 3.04
N LEU A 123 -6.31 -2.55 3.11
CA LEU A 123 -6.26 -3.98 3.34
C LEU A 123 -5.31 -4.31 4.48
N SER A 124 -5.68 -5.30 5.28
CA SER A 124 -4.84 -5.84 6.36
C SER A 124 -4.34 -7.23 5.97
N TYR A 125 -3.08 -7.54 6.27
CA TYR A 125 -2.52 -8.85 5.99
C TYR A 125 -2.64 -9.79 7.20
N GLU A 126 -3.16 -10.98 6.93
CA GLU A 126 -3.29 -12.10 7.86
C GLU A 126 -2.35 -13.21 7.38
N ARG A 127 -1.56 -13.80 8.29
CA ARG A 127 -0.78 -15.00 7.97
C ARG A 127 -1.68 -16.22 7.97
N ASP A 128 -1.33 -17.22 7.17
CA ASP A 128 -1.94 -18.53 7.31
C ASP A 128 -1.44 -19.19 8.60
N ALA A 129 -2.34 -19.88 9.31
CA ALA A 129 -1.96 -20.67 10.48
C ALA A 129 -1.07 -21.83 10.04
N GLY A 130 0.07 -22.04 10.69
CA GLY A 130 0.97 -23.13 10.35
C GLY A 130 0.30 -24.50 10.57
N GLU A 131 0.70 -25.52 9.81
CA GLU A 131 0.32 -26.91 10.09
C GLU A 131 0.78 -27.30 11.50
N GLY A 132 -0.14 -27.28 12.48
CA GLY A 132 0.10 -27.66 13.87
C GLY A 132 -0.31 -26.61 14.91
N GLU A 133 -0.55 -25.35 14.52
CA GLU A 133 -1.12 -24.35 15.41
C GLU A 133 -2.63 -24.59 15.54
N LYS A 134 -3.02 -25.41 16.53
CA LYS A 134 -4.42 -25.52 16.93
C LYS A 134 -4.92 -24.12 17.28
N LYS A 135 -5.92 -23.62 16.53
CA LYS A 135 -6.73 -22.47 16.93
C LYS A 135 -7.26 -22.75 18.34
N GLY A 136 -6.60 -22.18 19.35
CA GLY A 136 -7.11 -22.16 20.70
C GLY A 136 -8.47 -21.49 20.65
N GLN A 137 -9.49 -22.13 21.23
CA GLN A 137 -10.88 -21.68 21.19
C GLN A 137 -11.09 -20.30 21.85
N ASP A 138 -10.07 -19.77 22.52
CA ASP A 138 -10.00 -18.45 23.16
C ASP A 138 -9.08 -17.43 22.44
N ALA A 139 -8.47 -17.78 21.30
CA ALA A 139 -7.72 -16.81 20.49
C ALA A 139 -8.71 -15.99 19.66
N GLY A 140 -9.32 -14.99 20.29
CA GLY A 140 -10.15 -14.00 19.62
C GLY A 140 -9.40 -13.36 18.44
N ALA A 141 -10.16 -12.75 17.52
CA ALA A 141 -9.75 -12.17 16.23
C ALA A 141 -8.51 -11.24 16.22
N ALA A 142 -7.90 -10.95 17.37
CA ALA A 142 -6.67 -10.20 17.54
C ALA A 142 -5.37 -11.00 17.28
N ALA A 143 -5.38 -12.34 17.35
CA ALA A 143 -4.17 -13.17 17.19
C ALA A 143 -3.65 -13.26 15.73
N ASP A 144 -4.49 -12.95 14.73
CA ASP A 144 -4.17 -13.15 13.31
C ASP A 144 -3.71 -11.86 12.58
N ALA A 145 -3.79 -10.70 13.24
CA ALA A 145 -3.42 -9.41 12.66
C ALA A 145 -1.90 -9.16 12.72
N THR A 146 -1.24 -9.21 11.57
CA THR A 146 0.24 -9.15 11.49
C THR A 146 0.83 -7.74 11.66
N GLY A 147 -0.04 -6.73 11.78
CA GLY A 147 0.33 -5.30 11.78
C GLY A 147 0.67 -4.74 10.39
N TRP A 148 0.62 -5.55 9.33
CA TRP A 148 0.84 -5.07 7.96
C TRP A 148 -0.45 -4.56 7.33
N VAL A 149 -0.37 -3.36 6.74
CA VAL A 149 -1.46 -2.67 6.06
C VAL A 149 -1.02 -2.30 4.64
N MET A 150 -1.95 -2.38 3.70
CA MET A 150 -1.79 -1.91 2.34
C MET A 150 -2.84 -0.83 2.05
N HIS A 151 -2.38 0.32 1.56
CA HIS A 151 -3.25 1.32 0.94
C HIS A 151 -3.08 1.24 -0.57
N GLU A 152 -4.16 0.95 -1.29
CA GLU A 152 -4.18 0.93 -2.75
C GLU A 152 -4.85 2.18 -3.29
N TYR A 153 -4.29 2.70 -4.37
CA TYR A 153 -4.72 3.91 -5.05
C TYR A 153 -5.02 3.57 -6.51
N GLN A 154 -6.25 3.87 -6.93
CA GLN A 154 -6.69 3.66 -8.31
C GLN A 154 -7.41 4.89 -8.81
N ILE A 155 -7.03 5.42 -9.97
CA ILE A 155 -7.77 6.52 -10.60
C ILE A 155 -9.09 5.97 -11.15
N VAL A 156 -10.21 6.55 -10.72
CA VAL A 156 -11.56 6.13 -11.10
C VAL A 156 -12.29 7.17 -11.96
N SER A 157 -11.83 8.42 -11.96
CA SER A 157 -12.33 9.48 -12.84
C SER A 157 -11.21 10.47 -13.17
N PRO A 158 -10.92 10.72 -14.46
CA PRO A 158 -11.45 10.00 -15.63
C PRO A 158 -11.04 8.51 -15.61
N PRO A 159 -11.76 7.63 -16.32
CA PRO A 159 -11.34 6.24 -16.45
C PRO A 159 -10.04 6.17 -17.25
N LEU A 160 -8.97 5.70 -16.61
CA LEU A 160 -7.63 5.54 -17.20
C LEU A 160 -7.24 4.05 -17.29
N GLN A 161 -6.01 3.79 -17.73
CA GLN A 161 -5.44 2.44 -17.69
C GLN A 161 -5.57 1.86 -16.28
N SER A 162 -5.76 0.54 -16.20
CA SER A 162 -5.98 -0.20 -14.96
C SER A 162 -4.68 -0.39 -14.17
N THR A 163 -4.05 0.73 -13.83
CA THR A 163 -2.81 0.83 -13.06
C THR A 163 -3.16 1.11 -11.61
N VAL A 164 -2.52 0.40 -10.69
CA VAL A 164 -2.73 0.54 -9.24
C VAL A 164 -1.39 0.80 -8.56
N LEU A 165 -1.39 1.81 -7.70
CA LEU A 165 -0.27 2.07 -6.79
C LEU A 165 -0.63 1.54 -5.41
N SER A 166 0.29 0.84 -4.76
CA SER A 166 0.11 0.27 -3.43
C SER A 166 1.19 0.73 -2.47
N ARG A 167 0.80 1.31 -1.33
CA ARG A 167 1.68 1.57 -0.19
C ARG A 167 1.53 0.44 0.81
N ILE A 168 2.55 -0.39 0.97
CA ILE A 168 2.58 -1.41 2.03
C ILE A 168 3.35 -0.85 3.21
N SER A 169 2.76 -0.88 4.41
CA SER A 169 3.35 -0.38 5.63
C SER A 169 3.18 -1.37 6.78
N LYS A 170 4.13 -1.33 7.73
CA LYS A 170 3.99 -2.00 9.01
C LYS A 170 3.57 -0.98 10.05
N VAL A 171 2.36 -1.14 10.60
CA VAL A 171 1.89 -0.35 11.74
C VAL A 171 2.90 -0.54 12.87
N ARG A 172 3.39 0.57 13.41
CA ARG A 172 4.30 0.53 14.55
C ARG A 172 3.48 0.20 15.80
N GLU A 173 4.06 -0.63 16.66
CA GLU A 173 3.43 -1.14 17.89
C GLU A 173 2.97 -0.03 18.85
N ASP A 174 3.55 1.18 18.74
CA ASP A 174 3.21 2.39 19.50
C ASP A 174 1.95 3.14 19.02
N GLN A 175 1.43 2.80 17.82
CA GLN A 175 0.22 3.39 17.24
C GLN A 175 -0.97 2.41 17.21
N GLN A 176 -0.81 1.22 17.79
CA GLN A 176 -1.90 0.26 17.91
C GLN A 176 -2.87 0.76 18.99
N PRO A 177 -4.15 1.05 18.67
CA PRO A 177 -5.11 1.41 19.70
C PRO A 177 -5.23 0.24 20.66
N SER A 178 -4.85 0.48 21.92
CA SER A 178 -5.01 -0.50 23.00
C SER A 178 -6.46 -0.97 23.03
N ALA A 179 -6.67 -2.28 22.90
CA ALA A 179 -7.98 -2.92 23.05
C ALA A 179 -8.57 -2.74 24.46
N ALA A 180 -7.86 -2.10 25.40
CA ALA A 180 -8.30 -1.91 26.78
C ALA A 180 -9.29 -0.74 26.99
N ALA A 181 -9.57 0.10 25.98
CA ALA A 181 -10.44 1.28 26.17
C ALA A 181 -11.95 1.05 25.91
N ALA A 182 -12.37 -0.13 25.44
CA ALA A 182 -13.76 -0.40 25.07
C ALA A 182 -14.61 -1.08 26.18
N ALA A 183 -14.10 -1.15 27.41
CA ALA A 183 -14.82 -1.71 28.56
C ALA A 183 -14.98 -0.67 29.67
N GLN A 184 -15.65 0.43 29.38
CA GLN A 184 -16.25 1.34 30.38
C GLN A 184 -17.16 2.35 29.66
N ASN A 185 -18.43 1.98 29.52
CA ASN A 185 -19.60 2.88 29.58
C ASN A 185 -20.85 2.03 29.75
#